data_AF-A0A9D6FDK9-F1
#
_entry.id   AF-A0A9D6FDK9-F1
#
_cell.length_a   1.000
_cell.length_b   1.000
_cell.length_c   1.000
_cell.angle_alpha   90.00
_cell.angle_beta   90.00
_cell.angle_gamma   90.00
#
_symmetry.space_group_name_H-M   'P 1'
#
loop_
_entity.id
_entity.type
_entity.pdbx_description
1 polymer ?
#
loop_
_entity_poly.entity_id
_entity_poly.type
_entity_poly.pdbx_seq_one_letter_code
_entity_poly.pdbx_strand_id
1 'polypeptide(L)'
;MRNDAVHVGRQAIPQKPSVLCMVALLAAANTSVSGEAVKYWATALTRGVTEGAFSVQETLDRGAIVAGWRSGPDAFADRPRTMLVRLTASGTVKWQETLAAPSYGGDEYLYRVRQTSDGGFIAVGSAGVPDWYAAAVLKLNRAGKIIWKTYLNGGSAWARDVLLTRDGGCVVLAGIEYRDLEPPDLYLIKLDRDGVVEWQRRYGSRPQREWASSILQTSDGGYFITALSYLWYPLLVRLDPTGAIMWSKYVPFYVWLDDVVSACETEDGGYLISFNDGKEMLGDDTDIYLMRLDSSGNAVWQKKFGSEYPDLVRQVIRTRDGDFVAVGITKKKASYSDAFLMKIDPSGAIIWQRTYGSPVGPESGNSVCETKDGGFLIAGNSRSFGSGDSDIWVLRLDKDGLLGGSSCDIIGTAELRPSATKLKLKGYKASVFGVNSVPDTLEWAATATQLTASQPCSSAAEGAQR
;
A
#
# COMPACT_ATOMS: atom_id res chain seq x y z
N MET A 1 -27.55 -39.96 -36.48
CA MET A 1 -27.32 -38.62 -35.92
C MET A 1 -27.85 -38.60 -34.50
N ARG A 2 -26.97 -38.29 -33.55
CA ARG A 2 -27.17 -37.98 -32.11
C ARG A 2 -27.95 -39.00 -31.24
N ASN A 3 -27.17 -39.72 -30.44
CA ASN A 3 -27.53 -40.22 -29.12
C ASN A 3 -27.51 -39.03 -28.14
N ASP A 4 -28.61 -38.75 -27.45
CA ASP A 4 -28.65 -37.86 -26.30
C ASP A 4 -28.82 -38.70 -25.02
N ALA A 5 -27.83 -38.61 -24.15
CA ALA A 5 -27.73 -39.35 -22.90
C ALA A 5 -28.35 -38.56 -21.74
N VAL A 6 -29.26 -39.26 -21.04
CA VAL A 6 -29.44 -39.33 -19.57
C VAL A 6 -29.28 -38.04 -18.75
N HIS A 7 -30.42 -37.54 -18.28
CA HIS A 7 -30.53 -36.68 -17.10
C HIS A 7 -30.13 -37.44 -15.82
N VAL A 8 -29.11 -36.94 -15.12
CA VAL A 8 -28.86 -37.22 -13.71
C VAL A 8 -28.98 -35.89 -12.95
N GLY A 9 -30.19 -35.62 -12.45
CA GLY A 9 -30.45 -34.52 -11.52
C GLY A 9 -29.90 -34.87 -10.14
N ARG A 10 -29.04 -33.98 -9.62
CA ARG A 10 -28.28 -34.09 -8.37
C ARG A 10 -29.16 -34.48 -7.17
N GLN A 11 -28.76 -35.53 -6.46
CA GLN A 11 -29.21 -35.80 -5.10
C GLN A 11 -28.74 -34.66 -4.18
N ALA A 12 -29.68 -34.16 -3.37
CA ALA A 12 -29.41 -33.21 -2.29
C ALA A 12 -28.47 -33.87 -1.26
N ILE A 13 -27.33 -33.23 -0.99
CA ILE A 13 -26.47 -33.58 0.14
C ILE A 13 -27.16 -33.04 1.40
N PRO A 14 -27.45 -33.88 2.40
CA PRO A 14 -28.07 -33.41 3.63
C PRO A 14 -27.07 -32.57 4.43
N GLN A 15 -27.44 -31.32 4.73
CA GLN A 15 -26.69 -30.50 5.69
C GLN A 15 -26.74 -31.16 7.07
N LYS A 16 -25.57 -31.50 7.61
CA LYS A 16 -25.39 -31.74 9.04
C LYS A 16 -25.15 -30.38 9.72
N PRO A 17 -25.75 -30.11 10.89
CA PRO A 17 -25.60 -28.85 11.61
C PRO A 17 -24.35 -28.86 12.51
N SER A 18 -23.62 -27.73 12.58
CA SER A 18 -22.58 -27.30 13.56
C SER A 18 -21.49 -26.52 12.80
N VAL A 19 -21.03 -25.33 13.15
CA VAL A 19 -20.95 -24.59 14.42
C VAL A 19 -21.32 -23.12 14.13
N LEU A 20 -22.42 -22.64 14.71
CA LEU A 20 -22.78 -21.23 14.67
C LEU A 20 -21.96 -20.50 15.75
N CYS A 21 -20.74 -20.07 15.43
CA CYS A 21 -20.03 -19.11 16.28
C CYS A 21 -20.52 -17.72 15.88
N MET A 22 -21.29 -17.07 16.75
CA MET A 22 -21.74 -15.69 16.62
C MET A 22 -20.53 -14.77 16.40
N VAL A 23 -20.32 -14.27 15.18
CA VAL A 23 -19.58 -13.03 14.97
C VAL A 23 -20.58 -11.89 15.08
N ALA A 24 -20.89 -11.54 16.32
CA ALA A 24 -21.44 -10.24 16.69
C ALA A 24 -20.50 -9.66 17.77
N LEU A 25 -19.30 -9.24 17.36
CA LEU A 25 -18.46 -8.42 18.22
C LEU A 25 -19.01 -6.98 18.21
N LEU A 26 -19.96 -6.76 19.13
CA LEU A 26 -20.36 -5.51 19.77
C LEU A 26 -20.65 -4.29 18.87
N ALA A 27 -21.90 -4.20 18.44
CA ALA A 27 -22.65 -2.95 18.58
C ALA A 27 -23.40 -2.98 19.93
N ALA A 28 -22.84 -2.31 20.94
CA ALA A 28 -23.49 -1.88 22.18
C ALA A 28 -24.37 -2.90 22.94
N ALA A 29 -23.76 -3.66 23.86
CA ALA A 29 -24.42 -4.03 25.12
C ALA A 29 -23.78 -3.20 26.24
N ASN A 30 -24.52 -2.21 26.73
CA ASN A 30 -24.21 -1.47 27.95
C ASN A 30 -24.30 -2.44 29.14
N THR A 31 -23.17 -2.93 29.63
CA THR A 31 -23.00 -3.24 31.05
C THR A 31 -21.60 -2.82 31.49
N SER A 32 -21.57 -1.66 32.14
CA SER A 32 -20.40 -1.08 32.78
C SER A 32 -19.90 -1.99 33.91
N VAL A 33 -18.64 -2.43 33.79
CA VAL A 33 -17.77 -2.69 34.94
C VAL A 33 -16.48 -1.91 34.69
N SER A 34 -16.29 -0.85 35.45
CA SER A 34 -15.09 0.00 35.54
C SER A 34 -14.41 0.45 34.22
N GLY A 35 -14.92 1.54 33.64
CA GLY A 35 -14.11 2.71 33.26
C GLY A 35 -13.14 2.66 32.08
N GLU A 36 -12.71 1.51 31.57
CA GLU A 36 -11.87 1.46 30.36
C GLU A 36 -12.74 1.27 29.12
N ALA A 37 -12.91 2.35 28.36
CA ALA A 37 -13.47 2.27 27.02
C ALA A 37 -12.69 1.23 26.20
N VAL A 38 -13.39 0.36 25.46
CA VAL A 38 -12.78 -0.63 24.57
C VAL A 38 -11.80 0.08 23.64
N LYS A 39 -10.51 -0.09 23.92
CA LYS A 39 -9.42 0.66 23.31
C LYS A 39 -9.01 0.08 21.95
N TYR A 40 -9.31 -1.20 21.72
CA TYR A 40 -8.89 -1.97 20.55
C TYR A 40 -10.06 -2.77 20.01
N TRP A 41 -10.22 -2.84 18.69
CA TRP A 41 -11.42 -3.36 18.04
C TRP A 41 -11.15 -3.73 16.58
N ALA A 42 -12.05 -4.53 15.99
CA ALA A 42 -12.09 -4.80 14.55
C ALA A 42 -13.52 -4.53 14.05
N THR A 43 -13.67 -3.84 12.92
CA THR A 43 -14.96 -3.45 12.37
C THR A 43 -14.97 -3.68 10.86
N ALA A 44 -15.89 -4.52 10.40
CA ALA A 44 -16.24 -4.62 8.99
C ALA A 44 -17.38 -3.63 8.69
N LEU A 45 -17.26 -2.89 7.59
CA LEU A 45 -18.25 -1.94 7.13
C LEU A 45 -19.08 -2.62 6.04
N THR A 46 -20.38 -2.73 6.25
CA THR A 46 -21.21 -3.61 5.43
C THR A 46 -22.42 -2.88 4.86
N ARG A 47 -22.68 -3.12 3.57
CA ARG A 47 -23.86 -2.58 2.87
C ARG A 47 -24.47 -3.57 1.88
N GLY A 48 -24.03 -4.84 1.84
CA GLY A 48 -24.48 -5.79 0.83
C GLY A 48 -23.91 -5.51 -0.57
N VAL A 49 -22.81 -4.75 -0.64
CA VAL A 49 -22.11 -4.36 -1.89
C VAL A 49 -20.62 -4.64 -1.72
N THR A 50 -19.86 -4.61 -2.82
CA THR A 50 -18.41 -4.76 -2.76
C THR A 50 -17.76 -3.42 -2.39
N GLU A 51 -16.90 -3.41 -1.39
CA GLU A 51 -16.20 -2.23 -0.90
C GLU A 51 -14.71 -2.53 -0.71
N GLY A 52 -13.87 -1.49 -0.71
CA GLY A 52 -12.46 -1.67 -0.38
C GLY A 52 -11.76 -0.41 0.07
N ALA A 53 -10.75 -0.59 0.92
CA ALA A 53 -9.99 0.50 1.54
C ALA A 53 -8.61 0.64 0.91
N PHE A 54 -8.22 1.89 0.64
CA PHE A 54 -6.85 2.23 0.20
C PHE A 54 -6.02 2.87 1.30
N SER A 55 -6.63 3.65 2.20
CA SER A 55 -5.90 4.35 3.25
C SER A 55 -6.67 4.49 4.54
N VAL A 56 -5.94 4.52 5.66
CA VAL A 56 -6.45 4.84 6.99
C VAL A 56 -5.57 5.87 7.68
N GLN A 57 -6.20 6.73 8.49
CA GLN A 57 -5.49 7.64 9.39
C GLN A 57 -6.21 7.73 10.73
N GLU A 58 -5.45 7.83 11.83
CA GLU A 58 -6.02 8.24 13.11
C GLU A 58 -6.40 9.73 13.07
N THR A 59 -7.58 10.02 13.60
CA THR A 59 -8.10 11.39 13.68
C THR A 59 -7.83 12.04 15.05
N LEU A 60 -8.01 13.36 15.12
CA LEU A 60 -7.72 14.17 16.31
C LEU A 60 -8.42 13.66 17.57
N ASP A 61 -9.67 13.21 17.44
CA ASP A 61 -10.50 12.65 18.52
C ASP A 61 -10.29 11.13 18.73
N ARG A 62 -9.18 10.59 18.22
CA ARG A 62 -8.76 9.18 18.36
C ARG A 62 -9.65 8.20 17.58
N GLY A 63 -10.58 8.65 16.75
CA GLY A 63 -11.26 7.77 15.78
C GLY A 63 -10.40 7.51 14.54
N ALA A 64 -11.01 6.92 13.50
CA ALA A 64 -10.35 6.69 12.21
C ALA A 64 -11.06 7.43 11.06
N ILE A 65 -10.32 7.73 10.01
CA ILE A 65 -10.85 8.11 8.69
C ILE A 65 -10.26 7.15 7.65
N VAL A 66 -11.11 6.61 6.79
CA VAL A 66 -10.75 5.61 5.78
C VAL A 66 -11.21 6.10 4.42
N ALA A 67 -10.31 6.07 3.44
CA ALA A 67 -10.64 6.33 2.03
C ALA A 67 -10.52 5.05 1.19
N GLY A 68 -11.41 4.93 0.22
CA GLY A 68 -11.55 3.72 -0.56
C GLY A 68 -12.57 3.86 -1.68
N TRP A 69 -13.24 2.74 -1.96
CA TRP A 69 -14.23 2.62 -3.03
C TRP A 69 -15.33 1.64 -2.67
N ARG A 70 -16.41 1.68 -3.46
CA ARG A 70 -17.54 0.75 -3.42
C ARG A 70 -18.09 0.48 -4.81
N SER A 71 -18.61 -0.72 -5.08
CA SER A 71 -19.32 -1.09 -6.30
C SER A 71 -20.49 -2.02 -5.97
N GLY A 72 -21.65 -1.80 -6.59
CA GLY A 72 -22.84 -2.63 -6.37
C GLY A 72 -24.14 -2.02 -6.93
N PRO A 73 -25.26 -2.77 -6.86
CA PRO A 73 -26.48 -2.49 -7.60
C PRO A 73 -27.20 -1.18 -7.21
N ASP A 74 -26.94 -0.65 -6.01
CA ASP A 74 -27.68 0.49 -5.45
C ASP A 74 -27.21 1.88 -5.96
N ALA A 75 -26.16 1.95 -6.79
CA ALA A 75 -25.56 3.26 -7.10
C ALA A 75 -24.83 3.30 -8.45
N PHE A 76 -25.55 3.13 -9.55
CA PHE A 76 -25.05 3.20 -10.94
C PHE A 76 -24.33 1.91 -11.38
N ALA A 77 -24.81 1.33 -12.49
CA ALA A 77 -24.34 0.09 -13.13
C ALA A 77 -22.85 -0.22 -12.88
N ASP A 78 -22.59 -1.29 -12.11
CA ASP A 78 -21.35 -2.07 -11.94
C ASP A 78 -20.00 -1.36 -11.73
N ARG A 79 -19.96 -0.02 -11.65
CA ARG A 79 -18.70 0.73 -11.58
C ARG A 79 -18.35 1.23 -10.18
N PRO A 80 -17.07 1.18 -9.80
CA PRO A 80 -16.62 1.63 -8.50
C PRO A 80 -16.79 3.14 -8.33
N ARG A 81 -17.23 3.52 -7.14
CA ARG A 81 -17.44 4.88 -6.65
C ARG A 81 -16.59 5.13 -5.43
N THR A 82 -16.27 6.41 -5.21
CA THR A 82 -15.51 6.82 -4.02
C THR A 82 -16.23 6.43 -2.73
N MET A 83 -15.45 6.03 -1.73
CA MET A 83 -15.94 5.80 -0.37
C MET A 83 -15.05 6.53 0.62
N LEU A 84 -15.68 7.24 1.54
CA LEU A 84 -15.02 7.85 2.69
C LEU A 84 -15.79 7.52 3.97
N VAL A 85 -15.13 6.92 4.95
CA VAL A 85 -15.77 6.48 6.20
C VAL A 85 -15.04 7.05 7.41
N ARG A 86 -15.82 7.64 8.32
CA ARG A 86 -15.36 8.17 9.59
C ARG A 86 -15.83 7.28 10.74
N LEU A 87 -14.90 6.80 11.55
CA LEU A 87 -15.17 5.95 12.71
C LEU A 87 -14.90 6.67 14.04
N THR A 88 -15.68 6.41 15.08
CA THR A 88 -15.39 6.85 16.44
C THR A 88 -14.12 6.20 16.98
N ALA A 89 -13.66 6.64 18.16
CA ALA A 89 -12.53 5.99 18.85
C ALA A 89 -12.81 4.51 19.18
N SER A 90 -14.07 4.12 19.31
CA SER A 90 -14.55 2.76 19.57
C SER A 90 -14.94 1.98 18.30
N GLY A 91 -14.61 2.48 17.11
CA GLY A 91 -14.82 1.76 15.85
C GLY A 91 -16.22 1.87 15.23
N THR A 92 -17.14 2.59 15.86
CA THR A 92 -18.49 2.77 15.30
C THR A 92 -18.50 3.85 14.21
N VAL A 93 -19.30 3.66 13.16
CA VAL A 93 -19.42 4.65 12.08
C VAL A 93 -20.03 5.95 12.61
N LYS A 94 -19.29 7.07 12.52
CA LYS A 94 -19.80 8.42 12.74
C LYS A 94 -20.57 8.95 11.54
N TRP A 95 -19.97 8.80 10.37
CA TRP A 95 -20.56 9.15 9.09
C TRP A 95 -19.80 8.44 7.97
N GLN A 96 -20.44 8.35 6.81
CA GLN A 96 -19.85 7.83 5.58
C GLN A 96 -20.42 8.58 4.39
N GLU A 97 -19.59 8.81 3.38
CA GLU A 97 -19.94 9.61 2.21
C GLU A 97 -19.44 8.93 0.93
N THR A 98 -20.26 9.01 -0.12
CA THR A 98 -19.87 8.68 -1.49
C THR A 98 -19.84 9.99 -2.26
N LEU A 99 -18.66 10.35 -2.77
CA LEU A 99 -18.42 11.61 -3.44
C LEU A 99 -18.47 11.32 -4.95
N ALA A 100 -19.68 11.18 -5.49
CA ALA A 100 -19.88 10.97 -6.93
C ALA A 100 -19.61 12.27 -7.70
N ALA A 101 -18.86 12.20 -8.82
CA ALA A 101 -18.97 13.19 -9.88
C ALA A 101 -20.25 12.90 -10.71
N PRO A 102 -20.74 13.87 -11.51
CA PRO A 102 -21.81 13.58 -12.47
C PRO A 102 -21.38 12.38 -13.32
N SER A 103 -22.29 11.42 -13.48
CA SER A 103 -22.01 10.09 -14.05
C SER A 103 -21.55 10.15 -15.51
N TYR A 104 -20.27 10.45 -15.73
CA TYR A 104 -19.61 10.33 -17.04
C TYR A 104 -19.13 8.90 -17.33
N GLY A 105 -19.56 7.93 -16.52
CA GLY A 105 -19.35 6.51 -16.78
C GLY A 105 -17.94 6.01 -16.51
N GLY A 106 -17.13 6.70 -15.70
CA GLY A 106 -15.81 6.25 -15.27
C GLY A 106 -15.77 5.70 -13.84
N ASP A 107 -14.78 4.85 -13.58
CA ASP A 107 -14.40 4.33 -12.26
C ASP A 107 -13.81 5.44 -11.35
N GLU A 108 -14.32 5.58 -10.13
CA GLU A 108 -13.92 6.63 -9.18
C GLU A 108 -13.37 6.03 -7.89
N TYR A 109 -12.19 6.48 -7.48
CA TYR A 109 -11.48 5.98 -6.32
C TYR A 109 -10.96 7.12 -5.45
N LEU A 110 -10.95 6.96 -4.12
CA LEU A 110 -10.16 7.82 -3.22
C LEU A 110 -8.98 7.03 -2.67
N TYR A 111 -7.79 7.35 -3.13
CA TYR A 111 -6.57 6.62 -2.76
C TYR A 111 -6.01 7.07 -1.40
N ARG A 112 -6.15 8.35 -1.04
CA ARG A 112 -5.61 8.90 0.21
C ARG A 112 -6.53 9.91 0.85
N VAL A 113 -6.55 9.92 2.19
CA VAL A 113 -7.16 10.98 3.01
C VAL A 113 -6.22 11.44 4.11
N ARG A 114 -6.21 12.74 4.40
CA ARG A 114 -5.48 13.37 5.50
C ARG A 114 -6.39 14.33 6.26
N GLN A 115 -6.40 14.24 7.58
CA GLN A 115 -7.10 15.20 8.42
C GLN A 115 -6.33 16.51 8.51
N THR A 116 -6.99 17.61 8.20
CA THR A 116 -6.46 18.97 8.32
C THR A 116 -6.50 19.48 9.76
N SER A 117 -5.70 20.50 10.07
CA SER A 117 -5.58 21.08 11.43
C SER A 117 -6.89 21.67 11.95
N ASP A 118 -7.77 22.14 11.07
CA ASP A 118 -9.13 22.58 11.38
C ASP A 118 -10.08 21.41 11.73
N GLY A 119 -9.61 20.16 11.67
CA GLY A 119 -10.37 18.93 11.91
C GLY A 119 -11.13 18.39 10.71
N GLY A 120 -11.18 19.12 9.59
CA GLY A 120 -11.68 18.65 8.30
C GLY A 120 -10.71 17.70 7.60
N PHE A 121 -10.88 17.48 6.31
CA PHE A 121 -10.09 16.48 5.56
C PHE A 121 -9.71 16.97 4.17
N ILE A 122 -8.55 16.55 3.68
CA ILE A 122 -8.20 16.54 2.26
C ILE A 122 -8.21 15.09 1.81
N ALA A 123 -8.94 14.78 0.74
CA ALA A 123 -8.95 13.47 0.10
C ALA A 123 -8.55 13.60 -1.37
N VAL A 124 -7.77 12.65 -1.87
CA VAL A 124 -7.28 12.63 -3.25
C VAL A 124 -7.58 11.31 -3.94
N GLY A 125 -7.79 11.36 -5.24
CA GLY A 125 -8.29 10.23 -6.01
C GLY A 125 -8.38 10.45 -7.51
N SER A 126 -9.22 9.64 -8.14
CA SER A 126 -9.71 9.82 -9.50
C SER A 126 -11.19 10.17 -9.49
N ALA A 127 -11.62 11.00 -10.44
CA ALA A 127 -13.02 11.30 -10.68
C ALA A 127 -13.33 11.22 -12.17
N GLY A 128 -14.54 10.75 -12.50
CA GLY A 128 -15.04 10.81 -13.87
C GLY A 128 -15.33 12.25 -14.26
N VAL A 129 -14.84 12.67 -15.43
CA VAL A 129 -15.12 13.98 -16.05
C VAL A 129 -15.67 13.73 -17.46
N PRO A 130 -16.31 14.71 -18.13
CA PRO A 130 -16.71 14.53 -19.52
C PRO A 130 -15.52 13.99 -20.33
N ASP A 131 -15.77 12.91 -21.06
CA ASP A 131 -14.84 12.20 -21.94
C ASP A 131 -13.68 11.43 -21.27
N TRP A 132 -13.29 11.65 -20.00
CA TRP A 132 -12.10 11.02 -19.38
C TRP A 132 -12.14 10.90 -17.82
N TYR A 133 -10.95 10.74 -17.22
CA TYR A 133 -10.65 10.76 -15.78
C TYR A 133 -9.80 11.97 -15.41
N ALA A 134 -10.07 12.58 -14.27
CA ALA A 134 -9.23 13.64 -13.71
C ALA A 134 -8.70 13.27 -12.33
N ALA A 135 -7.47 13.72 -12.04
CA ALA A 135 -6.92 13.68 -10.70
C ALA A 135 -7.74 14.64 -9.81
N ALA A 136 -8.39 14.10 -8.78
CA ALA A 136 -9.31 14.86 -7.93
C ALA A 136 -8.68 15.18 -6.58
N VAL A 137 -8.86 16.41 -6.12
CA VAL A 137 -8.54 16.88 -4.77
C VAL A 137 -9.79 17.46 -4.13
N LEU A 138 -10.17 16.95 -2.97
CA LEU A 138 -11.39 17.30 -2.28
C LEU A 138 -11.07 17.82 -0.89
N LYS A 139 -11.55 19.02 -0.55
CA LYS A 139 -11.55 19.51 0.83
C LYS A 139 -12.91 19.28 1.45
N LEU A 140 -12.93 18.65 2.62
CA LEU A 140 -14.12 18.37 3.40
C LEU A 140 -14.06 19.05 4.76
N ASN A 141 -15.23 19.38 5.30
CA ASN A 141 -15.38 19.79 6.69
C ASN A 141 -15.40 18.58 7.63
N ARG A 142 -15.51 18.83 8.95
CA ARG A 142 -15.54 17.77 9.99
C ARG A 142 -16.69 16.76 9.83
N ALA A 143 -17.77 17.18 9.18
CA ALA A 143 -18.97 16.37 8.93
C ALA A 143 -18.93 15.63 7.59
N GLY A 144 -17.80 15.65 6.87
CA GLY A 144 -17.66 14.98 5.58
C GLY A 144 -18.32 15.72 4.41
N LYS A 145 -18.76 16.97 4.59
CA LYS A 145 -19.29 17.77 3.49
C LYS A 145 -18.16 18.48 2.74
N ILE A 146 -18.23 18.41 1.43
CA ILE A 146 -17.27 19.08 0.53
C ILE A 146 -17.38 20.59 0.72
N ILE A 147 -16.23 21.23 0.93
CA ILE A 147 -16.04 22.68 0.92
C ILE A 147 -15.66 23.13 -0.49
N TRP A 148 -14.65 22.48 -1.07
CA TRP A 148 -14.22 22.72 -2.45
C TRP A 148 -13.69 21.44 -3.10
N LYS A 149 -13.67 21.44 -4.44
CA LYS A 149 -13.06 20.39 -5.26
C LYS A 149 -12.18 21.02 -6.31
N THR A 150 -11.02 20.43 -6.56
CA THR A 150 -10.12 20.80 -7.64
C THR A 150 -9.86 19.56 -8.49
N TYR A 151 -10.07 19.69 -9.81
CA TYR A 151 -9.74 18.66 -10.79
C TYR A 151 -8.46 19.10 -11.50
N LEU A 152 -7.41 18.30 -11.39
CA LEU A 152 -6.08 18.62 -11.88
C LEU A 152 -5.88 18.02 -13.28
N ASN A 153 -5.81 18.90 -14.29
CA ASN A 153 -5.56 18.67 -15.73
C ASN A 153 -6.53 17.71 -16.46
N GLY A 154 -6.72 17.96 -17.77
CA GLY A 154 -7.78 17.37 -18.62
C GLY A 154 -7.37 16.17 -19.49
N GLY A 155 -6.56 15.26 -18.97
CA GLY A 155 -6.23 13.97 -19.59
C GLY A 155 -6.19 12.89 -18.51
N SER A 156 -6.44 11.62 -18.84
CA SER A 156 -6.66 10.53 -17.86
C SER A 156 -5.65 10.55 -16.72
N ALA A 157 -6.03 11.08 -15.55
CA ALA A 157 -5.12 11.33 -14.44
C ALA A 157 -5.69 10.85 -13.11
N TRP A 158 -4.80 10.52 -12.19
CA TRP A 158 -5.14 10.12 -10.82
C TRP A 158 -4.21 10.77 -9.80
N ALA A 159 -4.74 11.22 -8.67
CA ALA A 159 -3.95 11.69 -7.54
C ALA A 159 -3.79 10.57 -6.50
N ARG A 160 -2.56 10.07 -6.26
CA ARG A 160 -2.33 8.91 -5.37
C ARG A 160 -2.16 9.25 -3.93
N ASP A 161 -1.39 10.29 -3.64
CA ASP A 161 -0.98 10.61 -2.29
C ASP A 161 -0.92 12.12 -2.12
N VAL A 162 -1.06 12.55 -0.87
CA VAL A 162 -1.17 13.94 -0.49
C VAL A 162 -0.50 14.20 0.85
N LEU A 163 0.24 15.30 0.89
CA LEU A 163 0.86 15.87 2.07
C LEU A 163 0.17 17.19 2.39
N LEU A 164 -0.09 17.43 3.67
CA LEU A 164 -0.61 18.72 4.11
C LEU A 164 0.54 19.69 4.35
N THR A 165 0.35 20.95 3.99
CA THR A 165 1.35 22.00 4.21
C THR A 165 0.97 22.91 5.36
N ARG A 166 1.97 23.53 6.00
CA ARG A 166 1.78 24.35 7.21
C ARG A 166 0.91 25.58 6.98
N ASP A 167 0.87 26.08 5.76
CA ASP A 167 0.04 27.19 5.28
C ASP A 167 -1.46 26.83 5.14
N GLY A 168 -1.82 25.57 5.35
CA GLY A 168 -3.19 25.04 5.23
C GLY A 168 -3.51 24.46 3.85
N GLY A 169 -2.57 24.49 2.90
CA GLY A 169 -2.70 23.86 1.59
C GLY A 169 -2.28 22.39 1.57
N CYS A 170 -2.00 21.88 0.37
CA CYS A 170 -1.50 20.51 0.20
C CYS A 170 -0.57 20.35 -1.00
N VAL A 171 0.31 19.36 -0.92
CA VAL A 171 1.13 18.88 -2.04
C VAL A 171 0.61 17.52 -2.47
N VAL A 172 0.25 17.39 -3.74
CA VAL A 172 -0.39 16.22 -4.34
C VAL A 172 0.58 15.57 -5.31
N LEU A 173 0.77 14.25 -5.16
CA LEU A 173 1.43 13.41 -6.15
C LEU A 173 0.37 12.80 -7.06
N ALA A 174 0.49 13.04 -8.37
CA ALA A 174 -0.42 12.52 -9.39
C ALA A 174 0.34 11.85 -10.56
N GLY A 175 -0.36 11.00 -11.30
CA GLY A 175 0.11 10.35 -12.53
C GLY A 175 -0.89 10.54 -13.68
N ILE A 176 -0.42 10.46 -14.92
CA ILE A 176 -1.24 10.54 -16.15
C ILE A 176 -1.10 9.27 -17.00
N GLU A 177 -2.20 8.81 -17.61
CA GLU A 177 -2.31 7.53 -18.33
C GLU A 177 -2.47 7.70 -19.85
N TYR A 178 -3.15 8.74 -20.36
CA TYR A 178 -3.49 8.84 -21.79
C TYR A 178 -3.58 10.28 -22.36
N ARG A 179 -2.89 10.47 -23.50
CA ARG A 179 -2.91 11.52 -24.55
C ARG A 179 -2.85 13.02 -24.17
N ASP A 180 -2.25 13.77 -25.10
CA ASP A 180 -2.14 15.23 -25.26
C ASP A 180 -1.06 16.00 -24.48
N LEU A 181 -0.36 15.36 -23.53
CA LEU A 181 0.84 15.94 -22.93
C LEU A 181 2.04 15.02 -23.19
N GLU A 182 3.06 15.54 -23.87
CA GLU A 182 4.34 14.85 -23.93
C GLU A 182 4.86 14.63 -22.49
N PRO A 183 5.52 13.48 -22.20
CA PRO A 183 6.11 13.18 -20.89
C PRO A 183 6.90 14.39 -20.33
N PRO A 184 6.91 14.61 -19.01
CA PRO A 184 6.89 13.57 -17.97
C PRO A 184 5.52 13.30 -17.32
N ASP A 185 5.35 12.08 -16.78
CA ASP A 185 4.06 11.56 -16.32
C ASP A 185 3.82 11.64 -14.80
N LEU A 186 4.84 11.92 -13.98
CA LEU A 186 4.67 12.18 -12.55
C LEU A 186 4.49 13.67 -12.30
N TYR A 187 3.42 14.04 -11.61
CA TYR A 187 3.09 15.42 -11.28
C TYR A 187 3.17 15.64 -9.77
N LEU A 188 3.87 16.70 -9.39
CA LEU A 188 3.83 17.22 -8.03
C LEU A 188 3.18 18.59 -8.06
N ILE A 189 2.02 18.71 -7.43
CA ILE A 189 1.16 19.89 -7.54
C ILE A 189 0.93 20.44 -6.14
N LYS A 190 1.28 21.70 -5.92
CA LYS A 190 0.95 22.42 -4.69
C LYS A 190 -0.33 23.20 -4.90
N LEU A 191 -1.26 23.02 -3.98
CA LEU A 191 -2.46 23.80 -3.85
C LEU A 191 -2.39 24.63 -2.57
N ASP A 192 -2.97 25.82 -2.60
CA ASP A 192 -3.23 26.62 -1.40
C ASP A 192 -4.41 26.04 -0.58
N ARG A 193 -4.81 26.76 0.47
CA ARG A 193 -5.90 26.35 1.37
C ARG A 193 -7.28 26.35 0.70
N ASP A 194 -7.43 27.09 -0.39
CA ASP A 194 -8.68 27.29 -1.12
C ASP A 194 -8.77 26.39 -2.36
N GLY A 195 -7.74 25.55 -2.59
CA GLY A 195 -7.70 24.59 -3.69
C GLY A 195 -7.20 25.19 -5.00
N VAL A 196 -6.57 26.37 -4.96
CA VAL A 196 -5.95 27.00 -6.12
C VAL A 196 -4.53 26.46 -6.29
N VAL A 197 -4.16 26.12 -7.52
CA VAL A 197 -2.81 25.63 -7.84
C VAL A 197 -1.81 26.79 -7.71
N GLU A 198 -0.85 26.65 -6.79
CA GLU A 198 0.24 27.63 -6.60
C GLU A 198 1.41 27.32 -7.54
N TRP A 199 1.78 26.05 -7.65
CA TRP A 199 2.79 25.58 -8.58
C TRP A 199 2.60 24.10 -8.93
N GLN A 200 3.15 23.69 -10.06
CA GLN A 200 3.20 22.29 -10.48
C GLN A 200 4.57 21.97 -11.09
N ARG A 201 5.06 20.76 -10.84
CA ARG A 201 6.30 20.21 -11.41
C ARG A 201 6.02 18.84 -12.01
N ARG A 202 6.82 18.48 -13.02
CA ARG A 202 6.73 17.20 -13.71
C ARG A 202 8.05 16.46 -13.62
N TYR A 203 8.00 15.15 -13.40
CA TYR A 203 9.17 14.26 -13.31
C TYR A 203 8.91 12.97 -14.09
N GLY A 204 9.96 12.40 -14.67
CA GLY A 204 9.82 11.23 -15.55
C GLY A 204 10.70 11.31 -16.78
N SER A 205 10.92 10.18 -17.43
CA SER A 205 11.87 10.05 -18.54
C SER A 205 11.15 10.04 -19.89
N ARG A 206 11.68 10.74 -20.89
CA ARG A 206 11.10 10.71 -22.25
C ARG A 206 11.69 9.55 -23.06
N PRO A 207 10.91 8.77 -23.84
CA PRO A 207 9.45 8.81 -24.02
C PRO A 207 8.70 7.83 -23.09
N GLN A 208 9.35 7.36 -22.02
CA GLN A 208 8.86 6.28 -21.17
C GLN A 208 7.82 6.81 -20.18
N ARG A 209 6.94 5.91 -19.72
CA ARG A 209 5.91 6.27 -18.74
C ARG A 209 6.34 5.94 -17.33
N GLU A 210 5.87 6.71 -16.37
CA GLU A 210 6.05 6.41 -14.96
C GLU A 210 4.73 6.51 -14.18
N TRP A 211 4.54 5.59 -13.23
CA TRP A 211 3.35 5.53 -12.40
C TRP A 211 3.68 5.90 -10.95
N ALA A 212 3.04 6.96 -10.43
CA ALA A 212 3.25 7.40 -9.06
C ALA A 212 2.74 6.36 -8.03
N SER A 213 3.50 6.14 -6.96
CA SER A 213 3.11 5.22 -5.88
C SER A 213 2.85 5.96 -4.58
N SER A 214 3.85 6.66 -4.04
CA SER A 214 3.71 7.39 -2.78
C SER A 214 4.63 8.60 -2.70
N ILE A 215 4.31 9.51 -1.78
CA ILE A 215 5.16 10.65 -1.45
C ILE A 215 5.30 10.77 0.07
N LEU A 216 6.50 11.13 0.51
CA LEU A 216 6.78 11.54 1.88
C LEU A 216 7.48 12.90 1.89
N GLN A 217 7.17 13.72 2.89
CA GLN A 217 7.96 14.91 3.18
C GLN A 217 9.18 14.48 4.00
N THR A 218 10.37 14.93 3.60
CA THR A 218 11.61 14.65 4.32
C THR A 218 11.86 15.65 5.43
N SER A 219 12.67 15.25 6.41
CA SER A 219 13.02 16.04 7.60
C SER A 219 13.65 17.41 7.28
N ASP A 220 14.35 17.53 6.16
CA ASP A 220 14.91 18.78 5.63
C ASP A 220 13.89 19.66 4.87
N GLY A 221 12.62 19.25 4.82
CA GLY A 221 11.54 19.97 4.14
C GLY A 221 11.39 19.64 2.65
N GLY A 222 12.25 18.78 2.10
CA GLY A 222 12.12 18.25 0.74
C GLY A 222 11.07 17.14 0.61
N TYR A 223 11.16 16.40 -0.48
CA TYR A 223 10.24 15.32 -0.80
C TYR A 223 10.96 14.07 -1.27
N PHE A 224 10.42 12.90 -0.95
CA PHE A 224 10.85 11.65 -1.52
C PHE A 224 9.64 10.95 -2.16
N ILE A 225 9.76 10.66 -3.44
CA ILE A 225 8.71 10.05 -4.27
C ILE A 225 9.13 8.63 -4.61
N THR A 226 8.20 7.71 -4.46
CA THR A 226 8.28 6.37 -5.04
C THR A 226 7.32 6.26 -6.22
N ALA A 227 7.77 5.60 -7.28
CA ALA A 227 7.02 5.38 -8.51
C ALA A 227 7.45 4.05 -9.16
N LEU A 228 6.80 3.68 -10.25
CA LEU A 228 7.19 2.59 -11.14
C LEU A 228 7.60 3.16 -12.50
N SER A 229 8.69 2.65 -13.05
CA SER A 229 9.11 2.94 -14.42
C SER A 229 8.25 2.21 -15.45
N TYR A 230 8.39 2.57 -16.73
CA TYR A 230 7.77 1.90 -17.88
C TYR A 230 8.05 0.39 -17.93
N LEU A 231 9.24 0.00 -17.47
CA LEU A 231 9.69 -1.39 -17.43
C LEU A 231 9.45 -2.05 -16.07
N TRP A 232 8.59 -1.46 -15.23
CA TRP A 232 8.20 -1.98 -13.91
C TRP A 232 9.35 -2.11 -12.91
N TYR A 233 10.39 -1.30 -13.05
CA TYR A 233 11.38 -1.06 -11.99
C TYR A 233 10.88 0.02 -11.01
N PRO A 234 11.04 -0.16 -9.69
CA PRO A 234 10.84 0.91 -8.73
C PRO A 234 11.73 2.11 -9.05
N LEU A 235 11.12 3.29 -9.17
CA LEU A 235 11.78 4.58 -9.35
C LEU A 235 11.70 5.36 -8.04
N LEU A 236 12.85 5.84 -7.58
CA LEU A 236 13.02 6.65 -6.39
C LEU A 236 13.47 8.05 -6.81
N VAL A 237 12.78 9.09 -6.35
CA VAL A 237 13.12 10.49 -6.66
C VAL A 237 13.20 11.30 -5.38
N ARG A 238 14.39 11.84 -5.10
CA ARG A 238 14.61 12.77 -4.00
C ARG A 238 14.63 14.20 -4.52
N LEU A 239 13.81 15.04 -3.91
CA LEU A 239 13.62 16.44 -4.25
C LEU A 239 13.98 17.33 -3.07
N ASP A 240 14.56 18.50 -3.33
CA ASP A 240 14.77 19.54 -2.32
C ASP A 240 13.44 20.24 -1.94
N PRO A 241 13.42 21.16 -0.95
CA PRO A 241 12.20 21.87 -0.55
C PRO A 241 11.55 22.71 -1.67
N THR A 242 12.32 23.10 -2.68
CA THR A 242 11.80 23.83 -3.85
C THR A 242 11.13 22.90 -4.85
N GLY A 243 11.39 21.59 -4.77
CA GLY A 243 11.00 20.58 -5.75
C GLY A 243 12.04 20.38 -6.85
N ALA A 244 13.28 20.82 -6.67
CA ALA A 244 14.36 20.47 -7.59
C ALA A 244 14.87 19.06 -7.31
N ILE A 245 15.20 18.30 -8.35
CA ILE A 245 15.75 16.94 -8.21
C ILE A 245 17.14 17.01 -7.59
N MET A 246 17.31 16.34 -6.45
CA MET A 246 18.61 16.10 -5.83
C MET A 246 19.25 14.83 -6.42
N TRP A 247 18.48 13.75 -6.49
CA TRP A 247 18.87 12.51 -7.15
C TRP A 247 17.65 11.67 -7.52
N SER A 248 17.81 10.82 -8.53
CA SER A 248 16.81 9.81 -8.91
C SER A 248 17.49 8.49 -9.23
N LYS A 249 16.89 7.37 -8.83
CA LYS A 249 17.47 6.03 -8.99
C LYS A 249 16.38 4.99 -9.30
N TYR A 250 16.72 4.03 -10.14
CA TYR A 250 15.95 2.81 -10.30
C TYR A 250 16.47 1.74 -9.33
N VAL A 251 15.57 0.98 -8.74
CA VAL A 251 15.90 -0.30 -8.12
C VAL A 251 15.92 -1.33 -9.24
N PRO A 252 17.05 -2.02 -9.51
CA PRO A 252 17.17 -2.97 -10.62
C PRO A 252 16.50 -4.30 -10.27
N PHE A 253 15.23 -4.23 -9.88
CA PHE A 253 14.37 -5.34 -9.53
C PHE A 253 13.04 -5.14 -10.23
N TYR A 254 12.63 -6.13 -11.01
CA TYR A 254 11.34 -6.09 -11.69
C TYR A 254 10.24 -6.37 -10.68
N VAL A 255 9.18 -5.55 -10.71
CA VAL A 255 7.98 -5.75 -9.90
C VAL A 255 6.76 -5.90 -10.81
N TRP A 256 5.63 -6.37 -10.30
CA TRP A 256 4.42 -6.51 -11.10
C TRP A 256 3.71 -5.15 -11.32
N LEU A 257 2.88 -5.09 -12.35
CA LEU A 257 2.12 -3.88 -12.74
C LEU A 257 1.33 -3.23 -11.60
N ASP A 258 0.76 -4.08 -10.73
CA ASP A 258 -0.13 -3.70 -9.65
C ASP A 258 0.57 -3.57 -8.28
N ASP A 259 1.92 -3.60 -8.29
CA ASP A 259 2.69 -3.44 -7.07
C ASP A 259 2.73 -2.00 -6.57
N VAL A 260 2.88 -1.88 -5.26
CA VAL A 260 3.01 -0.59 -4.59
C VAL A 260 4.40 -0.50 -3.99
N VAL A 261 5.11 0.57 -4.31
CA VAL A 261 6.37 0.92 -3.65
C VAL A 261 6.07 1.90 -2.54
N SER A 262 6.24 1.49 -1.29
CA SER A 262 6.05 2.35 -0.12
C SER A 262 7.40 2.73 0.48
N ALA A 263 7.47 3.88 1.15
CA ALA A 263 8.70 4.37 1.76
C ALA A 263 8.44 5.14 3.06
N CYS A 264 9.43 5.12 3.94
CA CYS A 264 9.52 6.01 5.10
C CYS A 264 10.96 6.51 5.29
N GLU A 265 11.11 7.70 5.87
CA GLU A 265 12.42 8.26 6.24
C GLU A 265 12.91 7.66 7.56
N THR A 266 14.20 7.36 7.62
CA THR A 266 14.86 6.79 8.80
C THR A 266 15.53 7.86 9.64
N GLU A 267 15.95 7.52 10.86
CA GLU A 267 16.46 8.50 11.82
C GLU A 267 17.71 9.25 11.35
N ASP A 268 18.56 8.55 10.63
CA ASP A 268 19.80 9.03 10.03
C ASP A 268 19.59 9.75 8.67
N GLY A 269 18.34 10.07 8.30
CA GLY A 269 18.00 10.78 7.06
C GLY A 269 18.06 9.93 5.78
N GLY A 270 18.20 8.61 5.92
CA GLY A 270 18.02 7.66 4.82
C GLY A 270 16.55 7.26 4.61
N TYR A 271 16.32 6.19 3.85
CA TYR A 271 14.98 5.68 3.54
C TYR A 271 14.86 4.17 3.73
N LEU A 272 13.75 3.69 4.28
CA LEU A 272 13.34 2.30 4.13
C LEU A 272 12.24 2.24 3.07
N ILE A 273 12.45 1.45 2.02
CA ILE A 273 11.46 1.20 0.97
C ILE A 273 10.97 -0.24 1.03
N SER A 274 9.73 -0.46 0.61
CA SER A 274 9.10 -1.78 0.49
C SER A 274 8.51 -1.98 -0.90
N PHE A 275 8.67 -3.16 -1.47
CA PHE A 275 8.09 -3.59 -2.76
C PHE A 275 7.97 -5.13 -2.78
N ASN A 276 7.29 -5.69 -3.77
CA ASN A 276 7.11 -7.14 -3.89
C ASN A 276 8.00 -7.74 -4.98
N ASP A 277 8.32 -9.03 -4.85
CA ASP A 277 9.12 -9.77 -5.82
C ASP A 277 8.33 -10.01 -7.13
N GLY A 278 8.77 -9.41 -8.24
CA GLY A 278 8.18 -9.59 -9.56
C GLY A 278 8.64 -10.82 -10.33
N LYS A 279 9.05 -11.91 -9.67
CA LYS A 279 9.74 -13.03 -10.34
C LYS A 279 9.03 -13.48 -11.63
N GLU A 280 9.87 -13.68 -12.66
CA GLU A 280 9.54 -14.02 -14.05
C GLU A 280 8.31 -14.93 -14.21
N MET A 281 7.41 -14.52 -15.10
CA MET A 281 6.34 -15.30 -15.73
C MET A 281 6.26 -16.77 -15.29
N LEU A 282 5.27 -17.07 -14.43
CA LEU A 282 4.84 -18.39 -13.93
C LEU A 282 5.47 -18.85 -12.59
N GLY A 283 4.88 -18.41 -11.46
CA GLY A 283 5.01 -19.10 -10.17
C GLY A 283 4.34 -18.34 -9.02
N ASP A 284 3.47 -19.04 -8.28
CA ASP A 284 2.71 -18.57 -7.12
C ASP A 284 3.58 -18.25 -5.88
N ASP A 285 4.64 -17.45 -6.02
CA ASP A 285 5.70 -17.25 -5.00
C ASP A 285 6.21 -15.80 -4.97
N THR A 286 5.29 -14.84 -4.85
CA THR A 286 5.64 -13.42 -4.63
C THR A 286 6.02 -13.20 -3.17
N ASP A 287 7.10 -12.47 -2.91
CA ASP A 287 7.57 -12.21 -1.56
C ASP A 287 7.83 -10.73 -1.31
N ILE A 288 7.97 -10.36 -0.04
CA ILE A 288 8.21 -8.99 0.41
C ILE A 288 9.69 -8.66 0.30
N TYR A 289 10.01 -7.53 -0.33
CA TYR A 289 11.34 -6.91 -0.26
C TYR A 289 11.31 -5.64 0.56
N LEU A 290 12.21 -5.57 1.54
CA LEU A 290 12.56 -4.35 2.26
C LEU A 290 13.99 -3.95 1.93
N MET A 291 14.20 -2.68 1.59
CA MET A 291 15.52 -2.13 1.27
C MET A 291 15.76 -0.84 2.03
N ARG A 292 16.85 -0.83 2.81
CA ARG A 292 17.34 0.32 3.54
C ARG A 292 18.35 1.07 2.68
N LEU A 293 18.15 2.37 2.56
CA LEU A 293 18.94 3.29 1.74
C LEU A 293 19.57 4.37 2.61
N ASP A 294 20.80 4.78 2.33
CA ASP A 294 21.37 6.00 2.92
C ASP A 294 20.67 7.26 2.34
N SER A 295 21.03 8.44 2.84
CA SER A 295 20.48 9.73 2.38
C SER A 295 20.79 10.05 0.91
N SER A 296 21.80 9.39 0.34
CA SER A 296 22.17 9.48 -1.07
C SER A 296 21.48 8.41 -1.93
N GLY A 297 20.60 7.59 -1.36
CA GLY A 297 19.88 6.53 -2.03
C GLY A 297 20.74 5.30 -2.36
N ASN A 298 21.85 5.06 -1.65
CA ASN A 298 22.64 3.82 -1.80
C ASN A 298 22.13 2.76 -0.83
N ALA A 299 22.09 1.50 -1.27
CA ALA A 299 21.63 0.40 -0.43
C ALA A 299 22.59 0.17 0.75
N VAL A 300 22.05 0.25 1.96
CA VAL A 300 22.72 -0.11 3.22
C VAL A 300 22.52 -1.60 3.47
N TRP A 301 21.27 -2.05 3.41
CA TRP A 301 20.90 -3.46 3.48
C TRP A 301 19.61 -3.70 2.71
N GLN A 302 19.36 -4.96 2.39
CA GLN A 302 18.10 -5.41 1.83
C GLN A 302 17.77 -6.79 2.37
N LYS A 303 16.49 -7.07 2.53
CA LYS A 303 16.00 -8.34 3.04
C LYS A 303 14.74 -8.73 2.30
N LYS A 304 14.67 -10.01 1.97
CA LYS A 304 13.49 -10.65 1.43
C LYS A 304 12.79 -11.38 2.57
N PHE A 305 11.47 -11.22 2.68
CA PHE A 305 10.63 -11.88 3.67
C PHE A 305 9.52 -12.61 2.94
N GLY A 306 9.37 -13.89 3.24
CA GLY A 306 8.45 -14.75 2.51
C GLY A 306 8.17 -16.05 3.24
N SER A 307 7.22 -16.78 2.71
CA SER A 307 6.80 -18.12 3.13
C SER A 307 6.93 -19.09 1.95
N GLU A 308 6.22 -20.22 1.98
CA GLU A 308 6.12 -21.10 0.80
C GLU A 308 5.03 -20.62 -0.19
N TYR A 309 4.39 -19.49 0.10
CA TYR A 309 3.22 -18.96 -0.60
C TYR A 309 3.34 -17.44 -0.77
N PRO A 310 2.50 -16.83 -1.64
CA PRO A 310 2.58 -15.40 -1.88
C PRO A 310 2.38 -14.54 -0.64
N ASP A 311 3.32 -13.64 -0.43
CA ASP A 311 3.38 -12.62 0.60
C ASP A 311 3.60 -11.24 -0.06
N LEU A 312 2.68 -10.32 0.20
CA LEU A 312 2.64 -9.00 -0.43
C LEU A 312 2.67 -7.89 0.62
N VAL A 313 3.62 -6.97 0.53
CA VAL A 313 3.60 -5.72 1.31
C VAL A 313 2.81 -4.64 0.57
N ARG A 314 2.03 -3.86 1.32
CA ARG A 314 1.26 -2.73 0.80
C ARG A 314 1.75 -1.38 1.32
N GLN A 315 2.15 -1.32 2.59
CA GLN A 315 2.67 -0.10 3.19
C GLN A 315 3.72 -0.40 4.25
N VAL A 316 4.75 0.45 4.34
CA VAL A 316 5.69 0.50 5.46
C VAL A 316 5.66 1.87 6.12
N ILE A 317 5.74 1.91 7.45
CA ILE A 317 5.87 3.15 8.24
C ILE A 317 7.01 2.99 9.25
N ARG A 318 7.66 4.11 9.59
CA ARG A 318 8.52 4.21 10.77
C ARG A 318 7.66 4.50 11.99
N THR A 319 7.94 3.83 13.10
CA THR A 319 7.28 4.07 14.38
C THR A 319 8.05 5.08 15.24
N ARG A 320 7.37 5.70 16.22
CA ARG A 320 7.97 6.71 17.12
C ARG A 320 9.13 6.18 17.96
N ASP A 321 9.16 4.89 18.23
CA ASP A 321 10.26 4.21 18.92
C ASP A 321 11.47 3.90 18.01
N GLY A 322 11.41 4.29 16.73
CA GLY A 322 12.52 4.15 15.77
C GLY A 322 12.49 2.86 14.95
N ASP A 323 11.60 1.92 15.27
CA ASP A 323 11.39 0.69 14.51
C ASP A 323 10.56 0.95 13.22
N PHE A 324 10.25 -0.12 12.49
CA PHE A 324 9.37 -0.06 11.32
C PHE A 324 8.25 -1.09 11.40
N VAL A 325 7.11 -0.75 10.80
CA VAL A 325 5.95 -1.63 10.67
C VAL A 325 5.54 -1.73 9.22
N ALA A 326 5.41 -2.96 8.72
CA ALA A 326 4.91 -3.29 7.41
C ALA A 326 3.55 -4.00 7.50
N VAL A 327 2.63 -3.64 6.62
CA VAL A 327 1.30 -4.26 6.51
C VAL A 327 1.10 -4.83 5.11
N GLY A 328 0.34 -5.92 5.02
CA GLY A 328 0.13 -6.57 3.74
C GLY A 328 -0.76 -7.81 3.79
N ILE A 329 -0.48 -8.74 2.90
CA ILE A 329 -1.21 -9.98 2.67
C ILE A 329 -0.22 -11.15 2.79
N THR A 330 -0.61 -12.21 3.47
CA THR A 330 0.14 -13.47 3.52
C THR A 330 -0.79 -14.62 3.22
N LYS A 331 -0.29 -15.68 2.59
CA LYS A 331 -1.08 -16.88 2.29
C LYS A 331 -0.47 -18.10 2.96
N LYS A 332 -1.33 -19.04 3.37
CA LYS A 332 -0.92 -20.37 3.86
C LYS A 332 -1.46 -21.48 2.96
N LYS A 333 -0.86 -22.66 3.05
CA LYS A 333 -1.29 -23.86 2.32
C LYS A 333 -2.76 -24.15 2.56
N ALA A 334 -3.51 -24.32 1.48
CA ALA A 334 -4.93 -24.68 1.54
C ALA A 334 -5.76 -23.74 2.45
N SER A 335 -5.32 -22.49 2.62
CA SER A 335 -6.00 -21.44 3.36
C SER A 335 -6.29 -20.25 2.44
N TYR A 336 -7.24 -19.43 2.87
CA TYR A 336 -7.39 -18.08 2.35
C TYR A 336 -6.20 -17.22 2.78
N SER A 337 -6.04 -16.07 2.12
CA SER A 337 -5.02 -15.08 2.50
C SER A 337 -5.46 -14.34 3.75
N ASP A 338 -4.52 -14.07 4.66
CA ASP A 338 -4.75 -13.23 5.83
C ASP A 338 -4.11 -11.86 5.60
N ALA A 339 -4.63 -10.83 6.27
CA ALA A 339 -3.86 -9.62 6.48
C ALA A 339 -2.67 -9.92 7.41
N PHE A 340 -1.50 -9.34 7.18
CA PHE A 340 -0.40 -9.40 8.16
C PHE A 340 0.04 -8.03 8.63
N LEU A 341 0.64 -8.01 9.82
CA LEU A 341 1.41 -6.89 10.35
C LEU A 341 2.75 -7.43 10.85
N MET A 342 3.85 -6.85 10.38
CA MET A 342 5.21 -7.23 10.76
C MET A 342 5.95 -6.01 11.28
N LYS A 343 6.51 -6.11 12.49
CA LYS A 343 7.40 -5.11 13.06
C LYS A 343 8.85 -5.58 12.97
N ILE A 344 9.72 -4.70 12.49
CA ILE A 344 11.15 -4.93 12.36
C ILE A 344 11.95 -3.82 13.04
N ASP A 345 13.15 -4.15 13.50
CA ASP A 345 14.10 -3.19 14.03
C ASP A 345 14.87 -2.44 12.91
N PRO A 346 15.72 -1.44 13.23
CA PRO A 346 16.54 -0.74 12.24
C PRO A 346 17.52 -1.59 11.44
N SER A 347 17.89 -2.78 11.96
CA SER A 347 18.73 -3.76 11.26
C SER A 347 17.92 -4.63 10.29
N GLY A 348 16.60 -4.51 10.31
CA GLY A 348 15.66 -5.35 9.57
C GLY A 348 15.47 -6.73 10.21
N ALA A 349 15.72 -6.90 11.50
CA ALA A 349 15.37 -8.12 12.21
C ALA A 349 13.90 -8.08 12.63
N ILE A 350 13.18 -9.20 12.51
CA ILE A 350 11.78 -9.31 12.94
C ILE A 350 11.72 -9.22 14.46
N ILE A 351 10.98 -8.24 14.97
CA ILE A 351 10.64 -8.13 16.40
C ILE A 351 9.41 -8.99 16.66
N TRP A 352 8.36 -8.81 15.85
CA TRP A 352 7.16 -9.64 15.87
C TRP A 352 6.42 -9.59 14.55
N GLN A 353 5.55 -10.58 14.33
CA GLN A 353 4.64 -10.62 13.20
C GLN A 353 3.31 -11.26 13.62
N ARG A 354 2.22 -10.81 13.00
CA ARG A 354 0.84 -11.21 13.27
C ARG A 354 0.09 -11.42 11.97
N THR A 355 -0.87 -12.34 11.97
CA THR A 355 -1.90 -12.40 10.94
C THR A 355 -3.26 -12.05 11.52
N TYR A 356 -4.13 -11.52 10.68
CA TYR A 356 -5.51 -11.20 10.98
C TYR A 356 -6.37 -11.74 9.84
N GLY A 357 -7.19 -12.73 10.14
CA GLY A 357 -8.01 -13.37 9.13
C GLY A 357 -8.98 -14.41 9.67
N SER A 358 -9.59 -15.17 8.76
CA SER A 358 -10.57 -16.20 9.09
C SER A 358 -10.44 -17.43 8.19
N PRO A 359 -10.80 -18.64 8.67
CA PRO A 359 -10.81 -19.83 7.83
C PRO A 359 -11.83 -19.82 6.68
N VAL A 360 -12.74 -18.85 6.63
CA VAL A 360 -13.90 -18.86 5.71
C VAL A 360 -13.76 -17.96 4.48
N GLY A 361 -12.76 -17.08 4.44
CA GLY A 361 -12.56 -16.16 3.33
C GLY A 361 -11.25 -15.36 3.45
N PRO A 362 -10.84 -14.65 2.39
CA PRO A 362 -9.60 -13.88 2.41
C PRO A 362 -9.74 -12.50 3.05
N GLU A 363 -8.67 -12.09 3.72
CA GLU A 363 -8.42 -10.75 4.25
C GLU A 363 -7.17 -10.13 3.61
N SER A 364 -7.12 -8.79 3.61
CA SER A 364 -5.94 -8.04 3.22
C SER A 364 -5.74 -6.82 4.11
N GLY A 365 -4.47 -6.49 4.39
CA GLY A 365 -4.07 -5.22 4.98
C GLY A 365 -3.48 -4.29 3.92
N ASN A 366 -4.13 -3.15 3.66
CA ASN A 366 -3.72 -2.23 2.59
C ASN A 366 -3.02 -0.98 3.13
N SER A 367 -3.38 -0.54 4.34
CA SER A 367 -2.82 0.67 4.94
C SER A 367 -2.68 0.53 6.45
N VAL A 368 -1.62 1.15 6.98
CA VAL A 368 -1.31 1.20 8.41
C VAL A 368 -0.95 2.62 8.85
N CYS A 369 -1.37 2.96 10.07
CA CYS A 369 -0.97 4.19 10.76
C CYS A 369 -0.70 3.88 12.24
N GLU A 370 0.42 4.37 12.78
CA GLU A 370 0.66 4.33 14.22
C GLU A 370 -0.29 5.30 14.94
N THR A 371 -0.96 4.85 16.00
CA THR A 371 -1.88 5.64 16.80
C THR A 371 -1.13 6.44 17.88
N LYS A 372 -1.71 7.52 18.41
CA LYS A 372 -1.08 8.40 19.43
C LYS A 372 -0.75 7.70 20.76
N ASP A 373 -1.30 6.53 21.01
CA ASP A 373 -1.03 5.65 22.16
C ASP A 373 -0.02 4.54 21.84
N GLY A 374 0.66 4.61 20.69
CA GLY A 374 1.70 3.67 20.27
C GLY A 374 1.17 2.35 19.72
N GLY A 375 -0.15 2.22 19.51
CA GLY A 375 -0.77 1.10 18.80
C GLY A 375 -0.85 1.34 17.30
N PHE A 376 -1.72 0.60 16.62
CA PHE A 376 -1.86 0.67 15.16
C PHE A 376 -3.32 0.70 14.70
N LEU A 377 -3.60 1.47 13.65
CA LEU A 377 -4.79 1.33 12.84
C LEU A 377 -4.41 0.64 11.53
N ILE A 378 -5.14 -0.41 11.17
CA ILE A 378 -5.04 -1.08 9.87
C ILE A 378 -6.36 -0.91 9.14
N ALA A 379 -6.31 -0.67 7.83
CA ALA A 379 -7.47 -0.85 6.96
C ALA A 379 -7.13 -1.69 5.74
N GLY A 380 -8.09 -2.48 5.30
CA GLY A 380 -8.05 -3.24 4.06
C GLY A 380 -9.39 -3.88 3.77
N ASN A 381 -9.37 -5.12 3.32
CA ASN A 381 -10.56 -5.84 2.87
C ASN A 381 -10.77 -7.11 3.69
N SER A 382 -12.02 -7.51 3.87
CA SER A 382 -12.38 -8.86 4.30
C SER A 382 -13.48 -9.43 3.40
N ARG A 383 -13.45 -10.73 3.16
CA ARG A 383 -14.60 -11.50 2.63
C ARG A 383 -15.19 -12.46 3.65
N SER A 384 -14.62 -12.51 4.84
CA SER A 384 -15.09 -13.33 5.97
C SER A 384 -15.98 -12.56 6.92
N PHE A 385 -15.74 -11.26 7.05
CA PHE A 385 -16.44 -10.36 7.95
C PHE A 385 -17.20 -9.34 7.14
N GLY A 386 -18.53 -9.46 7.14
CA GLY A 386 -19.41 -8.43 6.60
C GLY A 386 -20.57 -8.97 5.78
N SER A 387 -21.08 -8.18 4.84
CA SER A 387 -22.15 -8.59 3.93
C SER A 387 -21.87 -8.10 2.51
N GLY A 388 -21.69 -9.05 1.59
CA GLY A 388 -21.30 -8.78 0.21
C GLY A 388 -20.17 -9.71 -0.23
N ASP A 389 -19.48 -9.35 -1.32
CA ASP A 389 -18.29 -10.10 -1.78
C ASP A 389 -17.01 -9.64 -1.06
N SER A 390 -16.87 -8.34 -0.79
CA SER A 390 -15.76 -7.79 0.01
C SER A 390 -16.21 -6.54 0.75
N ASP A 391 -15.82 -6.43 2.01
CA ASP A 391 -16.16 -5.31 2.90
C ASP A 391 -14.88 -4.58 3.35
N ILE A 392 -14.99 -3.27 3.60
CA ILE A 392 -13.89 -2.53 4.24
C ILE A 392 -13.72 -3.06 5.66
N TRP A 393 -12.51 -3.48 6.01
CA TRP A 393 -12.19 -3.98 7.33
C TRP A 393 -11.15 -3.10 8.01
N VAL A 394 -11.45 -2.63 9.22
CA VAL A 394 -10.60 -1.72 10.00
C VAL A 394 -10.29 -2.34 11.35
N LEU A 395 -9.02 -2.39 11.72
CA LEU A 395 -8.56 -2.86 13.03
C LEU A 395 -7.87 -1.73 13.78
N ARG A 396 -8.14 -1.64 15.07
CA ARG A 396 -7.38 -0.87 16.04
C ARG A 396 -6.69 -1.82 17.01
N LEU A 397 -5.37 -1.80 17.00
CA LEU A 397 -4.48 -2.73 17.69
C LEU A 397 -3.67 -2.00 18.76
N ASP A 398 -3.20 -2.75 19.74
CA ASP A 398 -2.21 -2.28 20.69
C ASP A 398 -0.79 -2.22 20.09
N LYS A 399 0.18 -1.80 20.91
CA LYS A 399 1.59 -1.66 20.53
C LYS A 399 2.28 -2.97 20.12
N ASP A 400 1.70 -4.12 20.50
CA ASP A 400 2.21 -5.46 20.23
C ASP A 400 1.41 -6.16 19.11
N GLY A 401 0.52 -5.41 18.44
CA GLY A 401 -0.32 -5.86 17.35
C GLY A 401 -1.50 -6.71 17.78
N LEU A 402 -1.97 -6.61 19.02
CA LEU A 402 -3.06 -7.44 19.54
C LEU A 402 -4.38 -6.66 19.66
N LEU A 403 -5.49 -7.41 19.63
CA LEU A 403 -6.83 -6.92 19.97
C LEU A 403 -7.10 -7.21 21.45
N GLY A 404 -7.02 -6.20 22.32
CA GLY A 404 -7.59 -6.29 23.67
C GLY A 404 -6.97 -7.33 24.61
N GLY A 405 -5.66 -7.61 24.52
CA GLY A 405 -4.90 -8.37 25.51
C GLY A 405 -5.27 -9.86 25.71
N SER A 406 -6.26 -10.38 24.98
CA SER A 406 -6.71 -11.78 25.04
C SER A 406 -6.68 -12.39 23.65
N SER A 407 -6.38 -13.69 23.55
CA SER A 407 -6.43 -14.43 22.29
C SER A 407 -7.80 -14.28 21.63
N CYS A 408 -7.83 -13.73 20.42
CA CYS A 408 -9.02 -13.64 19.58
C CYS A 408 -8.82 -14.59 18.40
N ASP A 409 -9.89 -15.29 18.00
CA ASP A 409 -9.83 -16.32 16.94
C ASP A 409 -9.40 -15.78 15.57
N ILE A 410 -9.43 -14.46 15.38
CA ILE A 410 -8.98 -13.81 14.14
C ILE A 410 -7.47 -13.57 14.11
N ILE A 411 -6.77 -13.65 15.25
CA ILE A 411 -5.34 -13.33 15.34
C ILE A 411 -4.51 -14.62 15.27
N GLY A 412 -3.63 -14.68 14.27
CA GLY A 412 -2.62 -15.71 14.13
C GLY A 412 -1.19 -15.14 14.17
N THR A 413 -0.23 -16.02 13.93
CA THR A 413 1.17 -15.65 13.73
C THR A 413 1.55 -15.88 12.28
N ALA A 414 2.16 -14.86 11.68
CA ALA A 414 2.72 -14.98 10.34
C ALA A 414 4.00 -15.81 10.38
N GLU A 415 4.30 -16.50 9.28
CA GLU A 415 5.46 -17.41 9.17
C GLU A 415 6.50 -16.86 8.20
N LEU A 416 6.58 -15.53 8.06
CA LEU A 416 7.56 -14.89 7.17
C LEU A 416 8.96 -15.14 7.71
N ARG A 417 9.84 -15.58 6.81
CA ARG A 417 11.24 -15.89 7.12
C ARG A 417 12.14 -14.93 6.34
N PRO A 418 13.13 -14.32 6.99
CA PRO A 418 14.12 -13.53 6.28
C PRO A 418 15.01 -14.46 5.45
N SER A 419 15.24 -14.11 4.19
CA SER A 419 16.30 -14.69 3.37
C SER A 419 17.29 -13.61 2.91
N ALA A 420 18.56 -14.01 2.83
CA ALA A 420 19.63 -13.10 2.42
C ALA A 420 19.60 -12.94 0.90
N THR A 421 19.40 -11.70 0.43
CA THR A 421 19.55 -11.33 -0.97
C THR A 421 20.55 -10.19 -1.06
N LYS A 422 21.43 -10.18 -2.05
CA LYS A 422 22.32 -9.05 -2.34
C LYS A 422 21.99 -8.48 -3.71
N LEU A 423 21.49 -7.25 -3.78
CA LEU A 423 21.38 -6.47 -5.01
C LEU A 423 22.36 -5.30 -4.91
N LYS A 424 22.98 -4.97 -6.03
CA LYS A 424 23.69 -3.71 -6.18
C LYS A 424 22.73 -2.75 -6.88
N LEU A 425 22.43 -1.62 -6.25
CA LEU A 425 21.79 -0.52 -6.97
C LEU A 425 22.72 -0.09 -8.10
N LYS A 426 22.24 -0.15 -9.34
CA LYS A 426 22.95 0.49 -10.46
C LYS A 426 22.73 1.99 -10.31
N GLY A 427 23.76 2.68 -9.80
CA GLY A 427 23.77 4.13 -9.77
C GLY A 427 23.80 4.67 -11.20
N TYR A 428 22.71 5.31 -11.62
CA TYR A 428 22.78 6.22 -12.75
C TYR A 428 23.04 7.62 -12.19
N LYS A 429 24.16 8.22 -12.60
CA LYS A 429 24.30 9.68 -12.51
C LYS A 429 23.41 10.28 -13.58
N ALA A 430 22.76 11.39 -13.23
CA ALA A 430 21.93 12.17 -14.12
C ALA A 430 22.57 12.31 -15.51
N SER A 431 22.02 11.64 -16.52
CA SER A 431 21.81 12.40 -17.74
C SER A 431 20.83 13.49 -17.33
N VAL A 432 21.23 14.73 -17.52
CA VAL A 432 20.35 15.87 -17.37
C VAL A 432 19.02 15.50 -18.06
N PHE A 433 17.94 15.49 -17.30
CA PHE A 433 16.59 15.37 -17.85
C PHE A 433 16.49 16.37 -19.02
N GLY A 434 16.41 15.87 -20.25
CA GLY A 434 16.35 16.71 -21.45
C GLY A 434 17.42 16.52 -22.54
N VAL A 435 18.20 15.43 -22.58
CA VAL A 435 19.03 15.13 -23.78
C VAL A 435 18.87 13.68 -24.23
N ASN A 436 18.59 13.52 -25.53
CA ASN A 436 18.41 12.29 -26.28
C ASN A 436 19.53 11.28 -26.06
N SER A 437 19.30 10.28 -25.22
CA SER A 437 19.76 8.88 -25.41
C SER A 437 19.52 8.08 -24.13
N VAL A 438 18.58 7.14 -24.18
CA VAL A 438 18.57 5.98 -23.27
C VAL A 438 19.47 4.92 -23.93
N PRO A 439 20.39 4.24 -23.22
CA PRO A 439 21.07 3.08 -23.78
C PRO A 439 20.05 1.93 -23.92
N ASP A 440 19.89 1.41 -25.13
CA ASP A 440 18.92 0.35 -25.48
C ASP A 440 19.20 -1.02 -24.85
N THR A 441 20.25 -1.18 -24.03
CA THR A 441 20.59 -2.46 -23.41
C THR A 441 21.11 -2.29 -21.98
N LEU A 442 20.34 -2.78 -21.01
CA LEU A 442 20.83 -3.05 -19.66
C LEU A 442 21.58 -4.39 -19.69
N GLU A 443 22.90 -4.36 -19.90
CA GLU A 443 23.72 -5.57 -19.77
C GLU A 443 23.78 -6.05 -18.31
N TRP A 444 23.56 -7.34 -18.12
CA TRP A 444 23.61 -8.04 -16.84
C TRP A 444 25.05 -8.43 -16.54
N ALA A 445 25.81 -7.57 -15.84
CA ALA A 445 27.10 -7.98 -15.30
C ALA A 445 26.88 -8.77 -13.99
N ALA A 446 26.68 -10.09 -14.12
CA ALA A 446 26.82 -11.01 -13.00
C ALA A 446 28.31 -11.20 -12.70
N THR A 447 28.87 -10.44 -11.76
CA THR A 447 30.21 -10.75 -11.22
C THR A 447 30.10 -11.96 -10.29
N ALA A 448 30.29 -13.16 -10.85
CA ALA A 448 30.63 -14.34 -10.06
C ALA A 448 32.05 -14.15 -9.50
N THR A 449 32.16 -13.98 -8.18
CA THR A 449 33.46 -13.99 -7.51
C THR A 449 33.78 -15.45 -7.22
N GLN A 450 34.67 -16.08 -7.98
CA GLN A 450 35.22 -17.38 -7.61
C GLN A 450 36.09 -17.19 -6.36
N LEU A 451 35.63 -17.74 -5.24
CA LEU A 451 36.44 -17.99 -4.06
C LEU A 451 37.41 -19.13 -4.39
N THR A 452 38.70 -18.83 -4.45
CA THR A 452 39.74 -19.87 -4.43
C THR A 452 39.87 -20.39 -3.00
N ALA A 453 39.47 -21.66 -2.80
CA ALA A 453 39.70 -22.38 -1.56
C ALA A 453 41.19 -22.77 -1.45
N SER A 454 41.80 -22.44 -0.32
CA SER A 454 43.15 -22.89 0.06
C SER A 454 43.10 -24.24 0.79
N GLN A 455 43.69 -25.27 0.15
CA GLN A 455 44.40 -26.47 0.68
C GLN A 455 43.65 -27.48 1.60
N PRO A 456 44.00 -28.81 1.61
CA PRO A 456 45.38 -29.33 1.73
C PRO A 456 45.77 -30.66 1.00
N CYS A 457 47.10 -30.78 0.85
CA CYS A 457 48.04 -31.93 0.87
C CYS A 457 47.75 -33.36 0.34
N SER A 458 48.83 -33.92 -0.25
CA SER A 458 49.17 -35.33 -0.60
C SER A 458 48.55 -35.85 -1.90
N SER A 459 49.24 -36.58 -2.79
CA SER A 459 50.32 -37.57 -2.62
C SER A 459 51.11 -37.83 -3.92
N ALA A 460 52.37 -38.28 -3.76
CA ALA A 460 53.12 -39.26 -4.58
C ALA A 460 53.24 -39.01 -6.11
N ALA A 461 54.44 -38.64 -6.59
CA ALA A 461 55.53 -39.54 -7.01
C ALA A 461 55.57 -39.69 -8.54
N GLU A 462 56.43 -38.90 -9.19
CA GLU A 462 56.96 -39.22 -10.52
C GLU A 462 58.18 -40.14 -10.36
N GLY A 463 58.14 -41.26 -11.07
CA GLY A 463 59.27 -42.13 -11.31
C GLY A 463 59.15 -42.70 -12.72
N ALA A 464 59.76 -42.03 -13.67
CA ALA A 464 60.01 -42.55 -15.01
C ALA A 464 61.07 -43.67 -14.96
N GLN A 465 60.89 -44.74 -15.73
CA GLN A 465 61.71 -45.04 -16.91
C GLN A 465 61.53 -46.50 -17.39
N ARG A 466 61.34 -46.60 -18.72
CA ARG A 466 61.64 -47.70 -19.65
C ARG A 466 60.81 -48.98 -19.62
#